data_AF-A0A1C2XV22-F1
#
_entry.id   AF-A0A1C2XV22-F1
#
_cell.length_a   1.000
_cell.length_b   1.000
_cell.length_c   1.000
_cell.angle_alpha   90.00
_cell.angle_beta   90.00
_cell.angle_gamma   90.00
#
_symmetry.space_group_name_H-M   'P 1'
#
loop_
_entity.id
_entity.type
_entity.pdbx_description
1 polymer ?
#
loop_
_entity_poly.entity_id
_entity_poly.type
_entity_poly.pdbx_seq_one_letter_code
_entity_poly.pdbx_strand_id
1 'polypeptide(L)'
;MKQYRVKKSVLEQAERMANKWEARAQAFFQGWEPGEGGIATVGYCKTEDEAESCQRQAEIIRNALLEVTGPVFAPVASWNVIAILSNAAVERDILDANLHK
;
A
#
# COMPACT_ATOMS: atom_id res chain seq x y z
N MET A 1 -15.57 -20.41 2.08
CA MET A 1 -14.37 -20.07 1.26
C MET A 1 -13.15 -20.62 1.99
N LYS A 2 -12.16 -21.21 1.31
CA LYS A 2 -10.94 -21.71 1.99
C LYS A 2 -10.08 -20.53 2.46
N GLN A 3 -9.55 -20.61 3.68
CA GLN A 3 -8.64 -19.62 4.25
C GLN A 3 -7.21 -20.17 4.28
N TYR A 4 -6.24 -19.28 4.11
CA TYR A 4 -4.82 -19.61 4.04
C TYR A 4 -4.02 -18.69 4.95
N ARG A 5 -2.90 -19.20 5.46
CA ARG A 5 -2.01 -18.43 6.33
C ARG A 5 -1.33 -17.30 5.55
N VAL A 6 -1.32 -16.11 6.13
CA VAL A 6 -0.62 -14.94 5.60
C VAL A 6 0.67 -14.73 6.39
N LYS A 7 1.77 -14.37 5.72
CA LYS A 7 3.01 -14.00 6.40
C LYS A 7 2.86 -12.62 7.01
N LYS A 8 3.31 -12.43 8.26
CA LYS A 8 3.29 -11.13 8.94
C LYS A 8 4.01 -10.03 8.14
N SER A 9 5.15 -10.37 7.53
CA SER A 9 5.91 -9.44 6.69
C SER A 9 5.10 -8.95 5.49
N VAL A 10 4.22 -9.77 4.90
CA VAL A 10 3.37 -9.34 3.78
C VAL A 10 2.35 -8.30 4.27
N LEU A 11 1.76 -8.50 5.45
CA LEU A 11 0.83 -7.54 6.05
C LEU A 11 1.52 -6.19 6.33
N GLU A 12 2.69 -6.23 6.98
CA GLU A 12 3.46 -5.03 7.32
C GLU A 12 3.89 -4.24 6.07
N GLN A 13 4.29 -4.93 5.00
CA GLN A 13 4.69 -4.25 3.75
C GLN A 13 3.49 -3.73 2.96
N ALA A 14 2.38 -4.47 2.93
CA ALA A 14 1.14 -4.01 2.30
C ALA A 14 0.60 -2.75 3.00
N GLU A 15 0.60 -2.71 4.33
CA GLU A 15 0.23 -1.53 5.12
C GLU A 15 1.11 -0.31 4.79
N ARG A 16 2.43 -0.51 4.73
CA ARG A 16 3.37 0.53 4.30
C ARG A 16 3.09 1.02 2.88
N MET A 17 2.70 0.12 1.98
CA MET A 17 2.35 0.48 0.61
C MET A 17 1.07 1.31 0.54
N ALA A 18 0.04 0.93 1.30
CA ALA A 18 -1.20 1.70 1.39
C ALA A 18 -0.93 3.12 1.89
N ASN A 19 -0.11 3.26 2.94
CA ASN A 19 0.28 4.57 3.47
C ASN A 19 1.08 5.39 2.46
N LYS A 20 1.93 4.75 1.65
CA LYS A 20 2.66 5.43 0.58
C LYS A 20 1.72 5.95 -0.51
N TRP A 21 0.73 5.15 -0.91
CA TRP A 21 -0.27 5.56 -1.90
C TRP A 21 -1.12 6.72 -1.40
N GLU A 22 -1.61 6.64 -0.15
CA GLU A 22 -2.37 7.71 0.49
C GLU A 22 -1.55 9.00 0.60
N ALA A 23 -0.29 8.90 1.03
CA ALA A 23 0.61 10.04 1.13
C ALA A 23 0.86 10.73 -0.21
N ARG A 24 1.04 9.97 -1.29
CA ARG A 24 1.24 10.53 -2.63
C ARG A 24 0.01 11.30 -3.12
N ALA A 25 -1.19 10.77 -2.86
CA ALA A 25 -2.42 11.46 -3.20
C ALA A 25 -2.63 12.72 -2.34
N GLN A 26 -2.40 12.60 -1.03
CA GLN A 26 -2.54 13.71 -0.09
C GLN A 26 -1.64 14.87 -0.47
N ALA A 27 -0.39 14.59 -0.86
CA ALA A 27 0.53 15.62 -1.29
C ALA A 27 0.05 16.39 -2.53
N PHE A 28 -0.59 15.72 -3.51
CA PHE A 28 -1.19 16.41 -4.64
C PHE A 28 -2.31 17.36 -4.18
N PHE A 29 -3.26 16.86 -3.38
CA PHE A 29 -4.40 17.67 -2.91
C PHE A 29 -4.00 18.79 -1.95
N GLN A 30 -2.88 18.65 -1.25
CA GLN A 30 -2.34 19.70 -0.37
C GLN A 30 -1.35 20.64 -1.08
N GLY A 31 -1.02 20.37 -2.36
CA GLY A 31 -0.07 21.18 -3.14
C GLY A 31 1.36 21.12 -2.60
N TRP A 32 1.77 19.99 -2.01
CA TRP A 32 3.12 19.81 -1.45
C TRP A 32 4.16 19.66 -2.56
N GLU A 33 5.29 20.32 -2.37
CA GLU A 33 6.45 20.17 -3.26
C GLU A 33 7.25 18.89 -2.95
N PRO A 34 8.05 18.38 -3.90
CA PRO A 34 8.89 17.23 -3.66
C PRO A 34 9.86 17.33 -2.50
N GLY A 35 9.65 16.45 -1.50
CA GLY A 35 10.42 16.40 -0.26
C GLY A 35 9.75 17.10 0.92
N GLU A 36 8.62 17.78 0.70
CA GLU A 36 7.80 18.30 1.80
C GLU A 36 7.00 17.18 2.48
N GLY A 37 6.75 17.35 3.79
CA GLY A 37 5.98 16.38 4.59
C GLY A 37 6.76 15.16 5.09
N GLY A 38 8.07 15.06 4.82
CA GLY A 38 8.93 13.98 5.36
C GLY A 38 8.71 12.61 4.72
N ILE A 39 8.07 12.58 3.54
CA ILE A 39 7.75 11.35 2.82
C ILE A 39 8.68 11.25 1.62
N ALA A 40 9.29 10.09 1.42
CA ALA A 40 10.06 9.78 0.22
C ALA A 40 9.09 9.67 -0.96
N THR A 41 8.83 10.81 -1.59
CA THR A 41 7.74 11.05 -2.53
C THR A 41 8.18 11.07 -3.99
N VAL A 42 9.31 10.44 -4.29
CA VAL A 42 9.72 10.20 -5.67
C VAL A 42 8.54 9.56 -6.41
N GLY A 43 8.01 10.28 -7.40
CA GLY A 43 6.81 9.92 -8.15
C GLY A 43 5.48 10.34 -7.52
N TYR A 44 5.33 11.59 -7.03
CA TYR A 44 4.01 12.16 -6.72
C TYR A 44 3.02 11.93 -7.85
N CYS A 45 1.75 11.78 -7.47
CA CYS A 45 0.65 11.88 -8.42
C CYS A 45 0.65 13.33 -8.95
N LYS A 46 0.74 13.52 -10.27
CA LYS A 46 0.94 14.81 -10.96
C LYS A 46 -0.36 15.43 -11.45
N THR A 47 -1.41 14.62 -11.50
CA THR A 47 -2.75 15.02 -11.94
C THR A 47 -3.78 14.55 -10.91
N GLU A 48 -4.96 15.14 -10.98
CA GLU A 48 -6.10 14.74 -10.15
C GLU A 48 -6.46 13.27 -10.38
N ASP A 49 -6.52 12.82 -11.64
CA ASP A 49 -6.75 11.42 -11.99
C ASP A 49 -5.72 10.46 -11.36
N GLU A 50 -4.43 10.86 -11.37
CA GLU A 50 -3.40 10.08 -10.71
C GLU A 50 -3.61 10.06 -9.19
N ALA A 51 -3.96 11.19 -8.57
CA ALA A 51 -4.18 11.28 -7.13
C ALA A 51 -5.40 10.45 -6.67
N GLU A 52 -6.49 10.46 -7.42
CA GLU A 52 -7.65 9.61 -7.18
C GLU A 52 -7.30 8.12 -7.35
N SER A 53 -6.51 7.78 -8.37
CA SER A 53 -6.01 6.42 -8.57
C SER A 53 -5.13 5.98 -7.39
N CYS A 54 -4.22 6.84 -6.93
CA CYS A 54 -3.38 6.63 -5.75
C CYS A 54 -4.27 6.36 -4.51
N GLN A 55 -5.30 7.17 -4.24
CA GLN A 55 -6.26 6.93 -3.16
C GLN A 55 -6.96 5.57 -3.29
N ARG A 56 -7.46 5.25 -4.50
CA ARG A 56 -8.15 3.99 -4.75
C ARG A 56 -7.25 2.77 -4.50
N GLN A 57 -5.97 2.84 -4.86
CA GLN A 57 -5.01 1.76 -4.54
C GLN A 57 -4.83 1.61 -3.03
N ALA A 58 -4.70 2.71 -2.29
CA ALA A 58 -4.62 2.66 -0.83
C ALA A 58 -5.87 2.00 -0.21
N GLU A 59 -7.06 2.36 -0.69
CA GLU A 59 -8.34 1.79 -0.23
C GLU A 59 -8.45 0.29 -0.53
N ILE A 60 -8.07 -0.17 -1.73
CA ILE A 60 -8.07 -1.59 -2.10
C ILE A 60 -7.22 -2.40 -1.11
N ILE A 61 -6.02 -1.91 -0.80
CA ILE A 61 -5.11 -2.59 0.12
C ILE A 61 -5.68 -2.57 1.55
N ARG A 62 -6.22 -1.43 2.01
CA ARG A 62 -6.83 -1.31 3.35
C ARG A 62 -8.03 -2.22 3.53
N ASN A 63 -8.90 -2.31 2.53
CA ASN A 63 -10.03 -3.23 2.55
C ASN A 63 -9.55 -4.69 2.62
N ALA A 64 -8.52 -5.05 1.83
CA ALA A 64 -7.92 -6.38 1.91
C ALA A 64 -7.29 -6.68 3.28
N LEU A 65 -6.66 -5.69 3.93
CA LEU A 65 -6.12 -5.84 5.29
C LEU A 65 -7.23 -6.09 6.33
N LEU A 66 -8.38 -5.42 6.21
CA LEU A 66 -9.54 -5.60 7.10
C LEU A 66 -10.18 -7.00 6.98
N GLU A 67 -10.04 -7.65 5.83
CA GLU A 67 -10.52 -9.02 5.61
C GLU A 67 -9.58 -10.10 6.21
N VAL A 68 -8.39 -9.71 6.70
CA VAL A 68 -7.48 -10.63 7.40
C VAL A 68 -8.00 -10.90 8.80
N THR A 69 -8.12 -12.17 9.15
CA THR A 69 -8.68 -12.63 10.43
C THR A 69 -7.72 -13.58 11.14
N GLY A 70 -8.09 -14.02 12.34
CA GLY A 70 -7.28 -14.93 13.15
C GLY A 70 -6.27 -14.21 14.04
N PRO A 71 -5.50 -14.97 14.84
CA PRO A 71 -4.56 -14.39 15.80
C PRO A 71 -3.33 -13.80 15.10
N VAL A 72 -2.70 -12.80 15.72
CA VAL A 72 -1.53 -12.07 15.18
C VAL A 72 -0.37 -12.98 14.75
N PHE A 73 -0.17 -14.13 15.40
CA PHE A 73 0.89 -15.08 15.09
C PHE A 73 0.52 -16.09 13.97
N ALA A 74 -0.76 -16.18 13.62
CA ALA A 74 -1.27 -17.02 12.54
C ALA A 74 -2.45 -16.34 11.82
N PRO A 75 -2.23 -15.18 11.18
CA PRO A 75 -3.27 -14.49 10.44
C PRO A 75 -3.66 -15.30 9.20
N VAL A 76 -4.93 -15.26 8.85
CA VAL A 76 -5.52 -16.01 7.73
C VAL A 76 -6.46 -15.15 6.90
N ALA A 77 -6.50 -15.40 5.59
CA ALA A 77 -7.40 -14.72 4.67
C ALA A 77 -7.74 -15.61 3.46
N SER A 78 -8.66 -15.16 2.60
CA SER A 78 -8.93 -15.82 1.32
C SER A 78 -7.74 -15.68 0.37
N TRP A 79 -7.64 -16.56 -0.63
CA TRP A 79 -6.55 -16.47 -1.63
C TRP A 79 -6.54 -15.13 -2.37
N ASN A 80 -7.72 -14.59 -2.71
CA ASN A 80 -7.83 -13.31 -3.41
C ASN A 80 -7.26 -12.16 -2.58
N VAL A 81 -7.58 -12.13 -1.28
CA VAL A 81 -7.02 -11.15 -0.33
C VAL A 81 -5.50 -11.29 -0.25
N ILE A 82 -4.99 -12.53 -0.16
CA ILE A 82 -3.55 -12.77 -0.09
C ILE A 82 -2.83 -12.30 -1.35
N ALA A 83 -3.42 -12.50 -2.54
CA ALA A 83 -2.85 -12.04 -3.79
C ALA A 83 -2.74 -10.51 -3.83
N ILE A 84 -3.78 -9.78 -3.39
CA ILE A 84 -3.76 -8.31 -3.30
C ILE A 84 -2.63 -7.85 -2.37
N LEU A 85 -2.57 -8.40 -1.16
CA LEU A 85 -1.58 -8.00 -0.16
C LEU A 85 -0.15 -8.37 -0.57
N SER A 86 0.04 -9.52 -1.21
CA SER A 86 1.36 -9.95 -1.70
C SER A 86 1.86 -9.05 -2.84
N ASN A 87 0.97 -8.65 -3.76
CA ASN A 87 1.32 -7.73 -4.84
C ASN A 87 1.69 -6.35 -4.29
N ALA A 88 0.93 -5.81 -3.33
CA ALA A 88 1.23 -4.54 -2.68
C ALA A 88 2.60 -4.56 -1.97
N ALA A 89 2.94 -5.66 -1.30
CA ALA A 89 4.24 -5.83 -0.66
C ALA A 89 5.40 -5.80 -1.67
N VAL A 90 5.26 -6.47 -2.82
CA VAL A 90 6.27 -6.47 -3.89
C VAL A 90 6.41 -5.09 -4.53
N GLU A 91 5.29 -4.42 -4.82
CA GLU A 91 5.28 -3.08 -5.41
C GLU A 91 6.01 -2.06 -4.54
N ARG A 92 5.82 -2.15 -3.22
CA ARG A 92 6.54 -1.32 -2.26
C ARG A 92 8.04 -1.48 -2.39
N ASP A 93 8.52 -2.72 -2.45
CA ASP A 93 9.95 -3.02 -2.53
C ASP A 93 10.54 -2.50 -3.86
N ILE A 94 9.78 -2.59 -4.96
CA ILE A 94 10.18 -2.01 -6.25
C ILE A 94 10.29 -0.48 -6.16
N LEU A 95 9.31 0.18 -5.55
CA LEU A 95 9.32 1.63 -5.40
C LEU A 95 10.45 2.12 -4.49
N ASP A 96 10.72 1.42 -3.39
CA ASP A 96 11.85 1.71 -2.50
C ASP A 96 13.20 1.47 -3.20
N ALA A 97 13.33 0.40 -4.00
CA ALA A 97 14.55 0.15 -4.76
C ALA A 97 14.82 1.21 -5.84
N ASN A 98 13.77 1.79 -6.43
CA ASN A 98 13.88 2.85 -7.42
C ASN A 98 14.12 4.24 -6.80
N LEU A 99 13.86 4.42 -5.49
CA LEU A 99 14.14 5.65 -4.74
C LEU A 99 15.63 5.87 -4.47
N HIS A 100 16.44 4.81 -4.55
CA HIS A 100 17.88 4.83 -4.25
C HIS A 100 18.78 4.81 -5.50
N LYS A 101 18.19 4.97 -6.70
CA LYS A 101 18.91 5.11 -7.98
C LYS A 101 18.80 6.53 -8.49
#